data_AF-A0A7C5EC94-F1
#
_entry.id   AF-A0A7C5EC94-F1
#
_cell.length_a   1.000
_cell.length_b   1.000
_cell.length_c   1.000
_cell.angle_alpha   90.00
_cell.angle_beta   90.00
_cell.angle_gamma   90.00
#
_symmetry.space_group_name_H-M   'P 1'
#
loop_
_entity.id
_entity.type
_entity.pdbx_description
1 polymer ?
#
loop_
_entity_poly.entity_id
_entity_poly.type
_entity_poly.pdbx_seq_one_letter_code
_entity_poly.pdbx_strand_id
1 'polypeptide(L)'
;MSDHDSILSAMRDIERLLNSLESKEKSEVGKSFRARCRELPSLIEDAGFVSALSFCYAKAGSKNYNQIKNMLEKGDEKIKDSASTEKSYAIYLYFILKRLNDLKLIEDAHLNTPIQALEEIEKGKSRVASKLLRPYLVQLKKLSEALFEA
;
A
#
# COMPACT_ATOMS: atom_id res chain seq x y z
N MET A 1 -11.51 -15.25 7.24
CA MET A 1 -11.08 -13.90 7.68
C MET A 1 -12.33 -13.05 7.75
N SER A 2 -12.65 -12.44 8.90
CA SER A 2 -13.85 -11.63 9.01
C SER A 2 -13.63 -10.26 8.37
N ASP A 3 -14.68 -9.66 7.81
CA ASP A 3 -14.62 -8.30 7.26
C ASP A 3 -14.14 -7.28 8.30
N HIS A 4 -14.43 -7.53 9.58
CA HIS A 4 -13.98 -6.74 10.72
C HIS A 4 -12.44 -6.65 10.81
N ASP A 5 -11.70 -7.72 10.54
CA ASP A 5 -10.23 -7.70 10.58
C ASP A 5 -9.66 -6.78 9.49
N SER A 6 -10.20 -6.89 8.27
CA SER A 6 -9.78 -6.04 7.14
C SER A 6 -10.06 -4.56 7.40
N ILE A 7 -11.18 -4.24 8.05
CA ILE A 7 -11.52 -2.87 8.47
C ILE A 7 -10.49 -2.35 9.47
N LEU A 8 -10.20 -3.11 10.53
CA LEU A 8 -9.24 -2.68 11.55
C LEU A 8 -7.84 -2.48 10.98
N SER A 9 -7.36 -3.39 10.13
CA SER A 9 -6.05 -3.24 9.48
C SER A 9 -6.00 -1.98 8.61
N ALA A 10 -7.01 -1.75 7.78
CA ALA A 10 -7.06 -0.56 6.92
C ALA A 10 -7.13 0.73 7.73
N MET A 11 -7.90 0.77 8.82
CA MET A 11 -7.97 1.93 9.71
C MET A 11 -6.62 2.24 10.35
N ARG A 12 -5.91 1.22 10.85
CA ARG A 12 -4.58 1.38 11.46
C ARG A 12 -3.55 1.91 10.46
N ASP A 13 -3.55 1.36 9.25
CA ASP A 13 -2.61 1.79 8.21
C ASP A 13 -2.91 3.23 7.75
N ILE A 14 -4.18 3.59 7.59
CA ILE A 14 -4.59 4.97 7.25
C ILE A 14 -4.27 5.96 8.38
N GLU A 15 -4.53 5.61 9.63
CA GLU A 15 -4.18 6.45 10.78
C GLU A 15 -2.67 6.70 10.84
N ARG A 16 -1.88 5.64 10.60
CA ARG A 16 -0.43 5.74 10.49
C ARG A 16 -0.02 6.67 9.35
N LEU A 17 -0.63 6.53 8.17
CA LEU A 17 -0.37 7.46 7.06
C LEU A 17 -0.68 8.91 7.46
N LEU A 18 -1.87 9.19 7.99
CA LEU A 18 -2.27 10.53 8.42
C LEU A 18 -1.28 11.13 9.43
N ASN A 19 -0.79 10.33 10.35
CA ASN A 19 0.18 10.76 11.34
C ASN A 19 1.59 10.94 10.76
N SER A 20 1.92 10.30 9.63
CA SER A 20 3.18 10.49 8.91
C SER A 20 3.14 11.62 7.89
N LEU A 21 1.98 12.10 7.45
CA LEU A 21 1.91 13.23 6.50
C LEU A 21 2.33 14.56 7.15
N GLU A 22 3.00 15.43 6.37
CA GLU A 22 3.36 16.78 6.82
C GLU A 22 2.15 17.71 7.01
N SER A 23 1.08 17.47 6.23
CA SER A 23 -0.22 18.13 6.34
C SER A 23 -1.32 17.07 6.22
N LYS A 24 -2.35 17.10 7.07
CA LYS A 24 -3.42 16.09 6.99
C LYS A 24 -4.45 16.44 5.92
N GLU A 25 -4.94 17.68 5.92
CA GLU A 25 -6.06 18.10 5.09
C GLU A 25 -5.66 18.44 3.64
N LYS A 26 -4.46 19.01 3.44
CA LYS A 26 -4.00 19.52 2.14
C LYS A 26 -2.84 18.73 1.54
N SER A 27 -2.66 17.46 1.92
CA SER A 27 -1.53 16.67 1.42
C SER A 27 -1.73 16.25 -0.03
N GLU A 28 -0.78 16.64 -0.88
CA GLU A 28 -0.68 16.16 -2.25
C GLU A 28 -0.31 14.67 -2.32
N VAL A 29 0.47 14.16 -1.36
CA VAL A 29 0.70 12.71 -1.21
C VAL A 29 -0.62 11.99 -0.87
N GLY A 30 -1.43 12.54 0.03
CA GLY A 30 -2.74 12.00 0.39
C GLY A 30 -3.69 11.93 -0.80
N LYS A 31 -3.82 13.03 -1.57
CA LYS A 31 -4.61 13.07 -2.82
C LYS A 31 -4.12 12.03 -3.84
N SER A 32 -2.80 11.95 -4.04
CA SER A 32 -2.20 10.97 -4.96
C SER A 32 -2.43 9.53 -4.49
N PHE A 33 -2.34 9.26 -3.19
CA PHE A 33 -2.62 7.96 -2.59
C PHE A 33 -4.09 7.55 -2.75
N ARG A 34 -5.02 8.50 -2.58
CA ARG A 34 -6.44 8.28 -2.90
C ARG A 34 -6.63 7.84 -4.35
N ALA A 35 -5.98 8.49 -5.32
CA ALA A 35 -6.04 8.08 -6.72
C ALA A 35 -5.56 6.64 -6.93
N ARG A 36 -4.43 6.27 -6.29
CA ARG A 36 -3.90 4.89 -6.34
C ARG A 36 -4.88 3.87 -5.76
N CYS A 37 -5.53 4.17 -4.63
CA CYS A 37 -6.54 3.28 -4.04
C CYS A 37 -7.79 3.11 -4.92
N ARG A 38 -8.08 4.05 -5.82
CA ARG A 38 -9.19 3.94 -6.79
C ARG A 38 -8.82 3.13 -8.02
N GLU A 39 -7.61 3.32 -8.53
CA GLU A 39 -7.16 2.81 -9.83
C GLU A 39 -6.54 1.42 -9.74
N LEU A 40 -5.68 1.19 -8.74
CA LEU A 40 -4.85 -0.02 -8.68
C LEU A 40 -5.62 -1.32 -8.38
N PRO A 41 -6.74 -1.32 -7.64
CA PRO A 41 -7.55 -2.53 -7.54
C PRO A 41 -8.04 -3.03 -8.90
N SER A 42 -8.42 -2.13 -9.83
CA SER A 42 -8.78 -2.53 -11.20
C SER A 42 -7.58 -3.05 -11.96
N LEU A 43 -6.41 -2.40 -11.84
CA LEU A 43 -5.17 -2.88 -12.47
C LEU A 43 -4.79 -4.29 -12.00
N ILE A 44 -5.02 -4.63 -10.73
CA ILE A 44 -4.78 -5.97 -10.19
C ILE A 44 -5.67 -7.03 -10.87
N GLU A 45 -6.93 -6.69 -11.14
CA GLU A 45 -7.87 -7.59 -11.83
C GLU A 45 -7.52 -7.71 -13.33
N ASP A 46 -7.15 -6.61 -13.99
CA ASP A 46 -6.91 -6.56 -15.43
C ASP A 46 -5.54 -7.12 -15.85
N ALA A 47 -4.46 -6.71 -15.17
CA ALA A 47 -3.09 -7.08 -15.50
C ALA A 47 -2.53 -8.24 -14.68
N GLY A 48 -3.26 -8.65 -13.64
CA GLY A 48 -2.83 -9.65 -12.67
C GLY A 48 -2.06 -9.06 -11.49
N PHE A 49 -2.16 -9.75 -10.36
CA PHE A 49 -1.69 -9.29 -9.06
C PHE A 49 -0.18 -8.95 -9.03
N VAL A 50 0.67 -9.86 -9.49
CA VAL A 50 2.13 -9.67 -9.49
C VAL A 50 2.51 -8.54 -10.45
N SER A 51 1.97 -8.52 -11.67
CA SER A 51 2.22 -7.47 -12.66
C SER A 51 1.88 -6.06 -12.14
N ALA A 52 0.70 -5.93 -11.50
CA ALA A 52 0.24 -4.65 -10.97
C ALA A 52 1.14 -4.15 -9.82
N LEU A 53 1.57 -5.03 -8.92
CA LEU A 53 2.48 -4.63 -7.83
C LEU A 53 3.90 -4.38 -8.31
N SER A 54 4.40 -5.12 -9.30
CA SER A 54 5.66 -4.83 -10.00
C SER A 54 5.63 -3.43 -10.62
N PHE A 55 4.52 -3.05 -11.26
CA PHE A 55 4.31 -1.70 -11.78
C PHE A 55 4.35 -0.64 -10.66
N CYS A 56 3.70 -0.91 -9.52
CA CYS A 56 3.76 -0.01 -8.36
C CYS A 56 5.20 0.18 -7.88
N TYR A 57 5.98 -0.91 -7.79
CA TYR A 57 7.36 -0.84 -7.36
C TYR A 57 8.24 -0.06 -8.35
N ALA A 58 8.04 -0.27 -9.65
CA ALA A 58 8.75 0.47 -10.69
C ALA A 58 8.45 1.98 -10.65
N LYS A 59 7.18 2.36 -10.38
CA LYS A 59 6.78 3.76 -10.23
C LYS A 59 7.26 4.39 -8.92
N ALA A 60 7.27 3.63 -7.82
CA ALA A 60 7.79 4.09 -6.55
C ALA A 60 9.32 4.33 -6.63
N GLY A 61 10.04 3.37 -7.21
CA GLY A 61 11.49 3.28 -7.11
C GLY A 61 11.94 2.79 -5.72
N SER A 62 13.05 2.04 -5.70
CA SER A 62 13.56 1.40 -4.48
C SER A 62 13.87 2.40 -3.35
N LYS A 63 14.43 3.57 -3.71
CA LYS A 63 14.75 4.63 -2.75
C LYS A 63 13.51 5.15 -2.03
N ASN A 64 12.46 5.52 -2.77
CA ASN A 64 11.24 6.06 -2.16
C ASN A 64 10.50 4.98 -1.37
N TYR A 65 10.46 3.74 -1.88
CA TYR A 65 9.87 2.61 -1.13
C TYR A 65 10.51 2.45 0.25
N ASN A 66 11.84 2.35 0.30
CA ASN A 66 12.57 2.17 1.55
C ASN A 66 12.41 3.37 2.50
N GLN A 67 12.43 4.60 1.96
CA GLN A 67 12.18 5.80 2.75
C GLN A 67 10.78 5.82 3.36
N ILE A 68 9.75 5.55 2.56
CA ILE A 68 8.35 5.53 3.01
C ILE A 68 8.10 4.43 4.04
N LYS A 69 8.62 3.21 3.80
CA LYS A 69 8.55 2.11 4.77
C LYS A 69 9.10 2.56 6.13
N ASN A 70 10.32 3.10 6.15
CA ASN A 70 10.96 3.55 7.38
C ASN A 70 10.17 4.67 8.08
N MET A 71 9.65 5.63 7.32
CA MET A 71 8.83 6.73 7.85
C MET A 71 7.52 6.22 8.49
N LEU A 72 6.87 5.25 7.86
CA LEU A 72 5.63 4.66 8.37
C LEU A 72 5.87 3.69 9.55
N GLU A 73 7.02 3.02 9.61
CA GLU A 73 7.36 2.12 10.73
C GLU A 73 7.81 2.88 11.98
N LYS A 74 8.66 3.90 11.81
CA LYS A 74 9.25 4.65 12.93
C LYS A 74 8.40 5.82 13.38
N GLY A 75 7.76 6.54 12.44
CA GLY A 75 6.94 7.71 12.74
C GLY A 75 7.72 8.99 13.07
N ASP A 76 9.05 8.97 12.99
CA ASP A 76 9.92 10.08 13.42
C ASP A 76 10.00 11.24 12.42
N GLU A 77 9.73 10.97 11.14
CA GLU A 77 9.82 11.95 10.05
C GLU A 77 8.49 12.09 9.30
N LYS A 78 8.21 13.32 8.86
CA LYS A 78 7.04 13.64 8.04
C LYS A 78 7.30 13.39 6.56
N ILE A 79 6.33 12.77 5.90
CA ILE A 79 6.28 12.58 4.46
C ILE A 79 5.95 13.92 3.82
N LYS A 80 6.94 14.47 3.11
CA LYS A 80 6.80 15.72 2.35
C LYS A 80 5.98 15.52 1.08
N ASP A 81 5.31 16.56 0.60
CA ASP A 81 4.46 16.51 -0.60
C ASP A 81 5.24 16.50 -1.93
N SER A 82 6.57 16.68 -1.90
CA SER A 82 7.42 16.49 -3.08
C SER A 82 7.35 15.06 -3.62
N ALA A 83 7.40 14.86 -4.93
CA ALA A 83 7.31 13.53 -5.55
C ALA A 83 6.09 12.71 -5.04
N SER A 84 4.93 13.37 -4.95
CA SER A 84 3.71 12.82 -4.37
C SER A 84 3.24 11.54 -5.07
N THR A 85 3.44 11.44 -6.39
CA THR A 85 3.10 10.25 -7.18
C THR A 85 3.96 9.05 -6.82
N GLU A 86 5.28 9.19 -6.82
CA GLU A 86 6.20 8.09 -6.49
C GLU A 86 5.99 7.63 -5.05
N LYS A 87 5.81 8.58 -4.13
CA LYS A 87 5.50 8.28 -2.72
C LYS A 87 4.15 7.60 -2.55
N SER A 88 3.12 7.98 -3.30
CA SER A 88 1.81 7.32 -3.20
C SER A 88 1.84 5.87 -3.69
N TYR A 89 2.59 5.57 -4.75
CA TYR A 89 2.86 4.21 -5.17
C TYR A 89 3.65 3.42 -4.09
N ALA A 90 4.65 4.05 -3.47
CA ALA A 90 5.42 3.43 -2.39
C ALA A 90 4.54 3.10 -1.17
N ILE A 91 3.68 4.02 -0.73
CA ILE A 91 2.75 3.82 0.40
C ILE A 91 1.79 2.67 0.07
N TYR A 92 1.16 2.70 -1.11
CA TYR A 92 0.22 1.67 -1.52
C TYR A 92 0.87 0.28 -1.58
N LEU A 93 2.05 0.19 -2.19
CA LEU A 93 2.80 -1.06 -2.25
C LEU A 93 3.18 -1.56 -0.86
N TYR A 94 3.70 -0.68 0.02
CA TYR A 94 4.08 -1.06 1.37
C TYR A 94 2.88 -1.60 2.17
N PHE A 95 1.72 -0.93 2.11
CA PHE A 95 0.49 -1.38 2.76
C PHE A 95 0.04 -2.76 2.28
N ILE A 96 0.12 -3.01 0.96
CA ILE A 96 -0.20 -4.34 0.42
C ILE A 96 0.80 -5.39 0.91
N LEU A 97 2.10 -5.13 0.82
CA LEU A 97 3.12 -6.09 1.25
C LEU A 97 3.03 -6.37 2.76
N LYS A 98 2.84 -5.33 3.57
CA LYS A 98 2.58 -5.47 5.01
C LYS A 98 1.36 -6.34 5.26
N ARG A 99 0.25 -6.11 4.55
CA ARG A 99 -0.95 -6.94 4.71
C ARG A 99 -0.71 -8.38 4.26
N LEU A 100 0.04 -8.62 3.18
CA LEU A 100 0.42 -9.98 2.78
C LEU A 100 1.26 -10.68 3.86
N ASN A 101 2.17 -9.95 4.50
CA ASN A 101 2.97 -10.46 5.60
C ASN A 101 2.12 -10.75 6.85
N ASP A 102 1.20 -9.85 7.21
CA ASP A 102 0.24 -10.05 8.31
C ASP A 102 -0.59 -11.34 8.09
N LEU A 103 -0.92 -11.64 6.83
CA LEU A 103 -1.63 -12.85 6.39
C LEU A 103 -0.73 -14.09 6.23
N LYS A 104 0.56 -13.98 6.54
CA LYS A 104 1.57 -15.05 6.39
C LYS A 104 1.67 -15.59 4.96
N LEU A 105 1.40 -14.72 3.98
CA LEU A 105 1.56 -15.04 2.56
C LEU A 105 2.96 -14.76 2.05
N ILE A 106 3.70 -13.85 2.70
CA ILE A 106 5.11 -13.58 2.45
C ILE A 106 5.92 -13.56 3.74
N GLU A 107 7.22 -13.83 3.64
CA GLU A 107 8.16 -13.70 4.76
C GLU A 107 8.34 -12.24 5.21
N ASP A 108 8.64 -12.03 6.50
CA ASP A 108 8.87 -10.69 7.07
C ASP A 108 10.07 -9.98 6.45
N ALA A 109 11.14 -10.72 6.18
CA ALA A 109 12.32 -10.22 5.50
C ALA A 109 12.00 -9.58 4.14
N HIS A 110 10.98 -10.11 3.43
CA HIS A 110 10.59 -9.65 2.10
C HIS A 110 9.89 -8.27 2.09
N LEU A 111 9.53 -7.71 3.25
CA LEU A 111 9.12 -6.31 3.36
C LEU A 111 10.25 -5.33 3.03
N ASN A 112 11.52 -5.76 3.12
CA ASN A 112 12.67 -4.94 2.75
C ASN A 112 13.08 -5.15 1.28
N THR A 113 12.53 -6.18 0.63
CA THR A 113 12.88 -6.61 -0.72
C THR A 113 11.62 -6.94 -1.52
N PRO A 114 10.87 -5.91 -1.99
CA PRO A 114 9.59 -6.10 -2.69
C PRO A 114 9.66 -7.11 -3.84
N ILE A 115 10.76 -7.16 -4.59
CA ILE A 115 10.95 -8.13 -5.68
C ILE A 115 10.84 -9.57 -5.16
N GLN A 116 11.48 -9.89 -4.03
CA GLN A 116 11.42 -11.23 -3.44
C GLN A 116 10.01 -11.56 -2.93
N ALA A 117 9.30 -10.57 -2.36
CA ALA A 117 7.89 -10.75 -1.99
C ALA A 117 7.03 -11.11 -3.21
N LEU A 118 7.27 -10.44 -4.35
CA LEU A 118 6.53 -10.68 -5.59
C LEU A 118 6.82 -12.06 -6.18
N GLU A 119 8.09 -12.47 -6.22
CA GLU A 119 8.50 -13.82 -6.64
C GLU A 119 7.87 -14.90 -5.74
N GLU A 120 7.80 -14.68 -4.43
CA GLU A 120 7.17 -15.62 -3.49
C GLU A 120 5.67 -15.78 -3.77
N ILE A 121 4.99 -14.68 -4.09
CA ILE A 121 3.57 -14.70 -4.45
C ILE A 121 3.35 -15.38 -5.81
N GLU A 122 4.23 -15.13 -6.77
CA GLU A 122 4.16 -15.71 -8.12
C GLU A 122 4.27 -17.24 -8.11
N LYS A 123 5.06 -17.81 -7.17
CA LYS A 123 5.26 -19.26 -6.96
C LYS A 123 4.02 -20.04 -6.51
N GLY A 124 2.81 -19.47 -6.63
CA GLY A 124 1.54 -20.18 -6.47
C GLY A 124 0.56 -19.54 -5.48
N LYS A 125 0.92 -18.43 -4.84
CA LYS A 125 0.06 -17.75 -3.85
C LYS A 125 -0.79 -16.62 -4.45
N SER A 126 -0.51 -16.19 -5.68
CA SER A 126 -1.13 -15.03 -6.36
C SER A 126 -2.67 -14.99 -6.29
N ARG A 127 -3.36 -16.09 -6.64
CA ARG A 127 -4.83 -16.15 -6.62
C ARG A 127 -5.39 -16.01 -5.19
N VAL A 128 -4.75 -16.66 -4.22
CA VAL A 128 -5.16 -16.61 -2.81
C VAL A 128 -4.90 -15.21 -2.24
N ALA A 129 -3.74 -14.63 -2.53
CA ALA A 129 -3.36 -13.28 -2.15
C ALA A 129 -4.36 -12.23 -2.64
N SER A 130 -4.69 -12.24 -3.93
CA SER A 130 -5.68 -11.33 -4.51
C SER A 130 -7.05 -11.44 -3.80
N LYS A 131 -7.54 -12.67 -3.60
CA LYS A 131 -8.83 -12.91 -2.94
C LYS A 131 -8.84 -12.43 -1.49
N LEU A 132 -7.78 -12.67 -0.73
CA LEU A 132 -7.69 -12.30 0.69
C LEU A 132 -7.46 -10.80 0.90
N LEU A 133 -6.80 -10.13 -0.04
CA LEU A 133 -6.57 -8.69 0.03
C LEU A 133 -7.79 -7.87 -0.36
N ARG A 134 -8.67 -8.39 -1.21
CA ARG A 134 -9.79 -7.62 -1.78
C ARG A 134 -10.62 -6.87 -0.71
N PRO A 135 -11.03 -7.47 0.42
CA PRO A 135 -11.77 -6.74 1.45
C PRO A 135 -10.95 -5.57 2.04
N TYR A 136 -9.65 -5.75 2.25
CA TYR A 136 -8.75 -4.70 2.74
C TYR A 136 -8.59 -3.55 1.73
N LEU A 137 -8.41 -3.86 0.44
CA LEU A 137 -8.30 -2.84 -0.62
C LEU A 137 -9.58 -1.99 -0.74
N VAL A 138 -10.74 -2.62 -0.57
CA VAL A 138 -12.03 -1.91 -0.55
C VAL A 138 -12.10 -0.91 0.62
N GLN A 139 -11.60 -1.29 1.80
CA GLN A 139 -11.58 -0.38 2.95
C GLN A 139 -10.56 0.74 2.78
N LEU A 140 -9.35 0.45 2.25
CA LEU A 140 -8.38 1.49 1.91
C LEU A 140 -8.99 2.51 0.95
N LYS A 141 -9.67 2.05 -0.11
CA LYS A 141 -10.37 2.93 -1.04
C LYS A 141 -11.37 3.83 -0.31
N LYS A 142 -12.32 3.27 0.43
CA LYS A 142 -13.36 4.03 1.16
C LYS A 142 -12.75 5.05 2.12
N LEU A 143 -11.78 4.65 2.92
CA LEU A 143 -11.11 5.53 3.88
C LEU A 143 -10.34 6.64 3.17
N SER A 144 -9.59 6.32 2.11
CA SER A 144 -8.86 7.32 1.33
C SER A 144 -9.79 8.34 0.66
N GLU A 145 -10.97 7.91 0.19
CA GLU A 145 -11.98 8.78 -0.42
C GLU A 145 -12.68 9.69 0.59
N ALA A 146 -12.81 9.23 1.83
CA ALA A 146 -13.42 10.01 2.91
C ALA A 146 -12.47 11.04 3.52
N LEU A 147 -11.16 10.77 3.52
CA LEU A 147 -10.17 11.54 4.26
C LEU A 147 -9.35 12.52 3.40
N PHE A 148 -9.14 12.21 2.12
CA PHE A 148 -8.33 13.04 1.24
C PHE A 148 -9.19 13.72 0.18
N GLU A 149 -8.90 14.99 -0.10
CA GLU A 149 -9.56 15.75 -1.16
C GLU A 149 -9.34 15.11 -2.55
N ALA A 150 -10.14 15.57 -3.52
CA ALA A 150 -10.06 15.09 -4.91
C ALA A 150 -8.96 15.85 -5.67
#